data_AF-A0A6J0JBK8-F1
#
_entry.id   AF-A0A6J0JBK8-F1
#
_cell.length_a   1.000
_cell.length_b   1.000
_cell.length_c   1.000
_cell.angle_alpha   90.00
_cell.angle_beta   90.00
_cell.angle_gamma   90.00
#
_symmetry.space_group_name_H-M   'P 1'
#
loop_
_entity.id
_entity.type
_entity.pdbx_description
1 polymer ?
#
loop_
_entity_poly.entity_id
_entity_poly.type
_entity_poly.pdbx_seq_one_letter_code
_entity_poly.pdbx_strand_id
1 'polypeptide(L)'
;MENLWRIATGQDPNREDYEGIEFWSNPERSGWLTKQGDYIKTWRRRWFVLKRGKLLWFKDQAAAETRGSTPRGVISVGDCLTVKGAEDVVNKPFAFEVSSGSYTLFFVADNDKEKEDWINSIGRSIVQHSRSVTDSEVLDYDHKR
;
A
#
# COMPACT_ATOMS: atom_id res chain seq x y z
N MET A 1 -18.39 -15.42 3.82
CA MET A 1 -17.22 -16.21 4.25
C MET A 1 -15.94 -15.38 4.39
N GLU A 2 -15.55 -14.52 3.44
CA GLU A 2 -14.31 -13.70 3.56
C GLU A 2 -14.27 -12.75 4.78
N ASN A 3 -15.42 -12.21 5.23
CA ASN A 3 -15.46 -11.26 6.35
C ASN A 3 -15.20 -11.93 7.71
N LEU A 4 -15.64 -13.18 7.91
CA LEU A 4 -15.43 -13.90 9.18
C LEU A 4 -13.95 -14.25 9.40
N TRP A 5 -13.24 -14.61 8.33
CA TRP A 5 -11.80 -14.86 8.39
C TRP A 5 -11.00 -13.59 8.69
N ARG A 6 -11.36 -12.45 8.10
CA ARG A 6 -10.70 -11.15 8.37
C ARG A 6 -10.82 -10.72 9.84
N ILE A 7 -12.00 -10.88 10.41
CA ILE A 7 -12.26 -10.59 11.83
C ILE A 7 -11.42 -11.53 12.72
N ALA A 8 -11.38 -12.82 12.38
CA ALA A 8 -10.62 -13.81 13.15
C ALA A 8 -9.09 -13.62 13.05
N THR A 9 -8.57 -13.07 11.95
CA THR A 9 -7.12 -12.85 11.74
C THR A 9 -6.65 -11.43 12.03
N GLY A 10 -7.55 -10.54 12.46
CA GLY A 10 -7.22 -9.12 12.70
C GLY A 10 -6.73 -8.39 11.44
N GLN A 11 -7.08 -8.89 10.25
CA GLN A 11 -6.66 -8.30 8.97
C GLN A 11 -7.56 -7.16 8.48
N ASP A 12 -8.48 -6.70 9.33
CA ASP A 12 -9.24 -5.50 9.04
C ASP A 12 -8.36 -4.26 9.23
N PRO A 13 -8.26 -3.39 8.21
CA PRO A 13 -7.51 -2.16 8.37
C PRO A 13 -8.14 -1.33 9.48
N ASN A 14 -7.31 -0.76 10.37
CA ASN A 14 -7.80 0.20 11.35
C ASN A 14 -8.34 1.41 10.59
N ARG A 15 -9.55 1.86 10.93
CA ARG A 15 -10.20 3.01 10.29
C ARG A 15 -9.31 4.25 10.35
N GLU A 16 -8.59 4.43 11.45
CA GLU A 16 -7.68 5.55 11.67
C GLU A 16 -6.58 5.63 10.60
N ASP A 17 -6.19 4.50 10.00
CA ASP A 17 -5.12 4.46 9.00
C ASP A 17 -5.49 5.11 7.65
N TYR A 18 -6.79 5.25 7.38
CA TYR A 18 -7.32 5.80 6.13
C TYR A 18 -8.44 6.82 6.31
N GLU A 19 -8.73 7.23 7.54
CA GLU A 19 -9.71 8.28 7.82
C GLU A 19 -9.28 9.62 7.19
N GLY A 20 -10.25 10.36 6.63
CA GLY A 20 -9.98 11.62 5.94
C GLY A 20 -9.33 11.48 4.55
N ILE A 21 -9.12 10.25 4.06
CA ILE A 21 -8.65 10.00 2.70
C ILE A 21 -9.84 9.78 1.78
N GLU A 22 -10.09 10.75 0.91
CA GLU A 22 -11.11 10.66 -0.13
C GLU A 22 -10.65 9.78 -1.31
N PHE A 23 -10.38 8.50 -1.07
CA PHE A 23 -9.81 7.58 -2.07
C PHE A 23 -10.65 7.47 -3.36
N TRP A 24 -11.94 7.81 -3.31
CA TRP A 24 -12.86 7.82 -4.45
C TRP A 24 -12.67 8.99 -5.43
N SER A 25 -11.82 9.97 -5.12
CA SER A 25 -11.67 11.19 -5.94
C SER A 25 -10.21 11.50 -6.25
N ASN A 26 -9.88 11.72 -7.53
CA ASN A 26 -8.55 12.13 -8.02
C ASN A 26 -7.36 11.39 -7.34
N PRO A 27 -7.30 10.05 -7.43
CA PRO A 27 -6.17 9.29 -6.88
C PRO A 27 -4.89 9.53 -7.70
N GLU A 28 -3.72 9.40 -7.06
CA GLU A 28 -2.42 9.44 -7.76
C GLU A 28 -2.29 8.29 -8.76
N ARG A 29 -2.86 7.13 -8.40
CA ARG A 29 -3.04 5.98 -9.28
C ARG A 29 -4.18 5.10 -8.77
N SER A 30 -4.88 4.47 -9.69
CA SER A 30 -5.80 3.37 -9.39
C SER A 30 -5.75 2.32 -10.48
N GLY A 31 -5.97 1.06 -10.13
CA GLY A 31 -5.94 -0.02 -11.11
C GLY A 31 -5.99 -1.41 -10.48
N TRP A 32 -6.13 -2.42 -11.32
CA TRP A 32 -6.10 -3.82 -10.88
C TRP A 32 -4.67 -4.28 -10.59
N LEU A 33 -4.51 -4.98 -9.48
CA LEU A 33 -3.34 -5.81 -9.21
C LEU A 33 -3.80 -7.14 -8.62
N THR A 34 -3.00 -8.18 -8.84
CA THR A 34 -3.14 -9.45 -8.13
C THR A 34 -2.14 -9.49 -6.99
N LYS A 35 -2.61 -9.47 -5.74
CA LYS A 35 -1.74 -9.49 -4.55
C LYS A 35 -1.60 -10.89 -3.97
N GLN A 36 -0.44 -11.20 -3.42
CA GLN A 36 -0.24 -12.40 -2.59
C GLN A 36 -0.82 -12.20 -1.18
N GLY A 37 -1.55 -13.18 -0.66
CA GLY A 37 -2.07 -13.17 0.71
C GLY A 37 -0.94 -13.29 1.75
N ASP A 38 -1.15 -12.66 2.91
CA ASP A 38 -0.09 -12.49 3.90
C ASP A 38 0.24 -13.81 4.61
N TYR A 39 -0.79 -14.51 5.09
CA TYR A 39 -0.69 -15.81 5.76
C TYR A 39 -0.75 -16.97 4.75
N ILE A 40 -1.86 -17.09 4.05
CA ILE A 40 -2.03 -18.08 3.00
C ILE A 40 -1.64 -17.42 1.69
N LYS A 41 -0.57 -17.91 1.06
CA LYS A 41 0.06 -17.36 -0.16
C LYS A 41 -0.77 -17.49 -1.45
N THR A 42 -2.10 -17.45 -1.31
CA THR A 42 -3.06 -17.32 -2.41
C THR A 42 -2.94 -15.96 -3.09
N TRP A 43 -3.17 -15.93 -4.39
CA TRP A 43 -3.14 -14.71 -5.18
C TRP A 43 -4.57 -14.20 -5.40
N ARG A 44 -4.85 -12.94 -5.08
CA ARG A 44 -6.19 -12.36 -5.16
C ARG A 44 -6.17 -11.04 -5.93
N ARG A 45 -7.02 -10.96 -6.95
CA ARG A 45 -7.24 -9.74 -7.73
C ARG A 45 -8.00 -8.73 -6.87
N ARG A 46 -7.49 -7.50 -6.77
CA ARG A 46 -8.04 -6.39 -5.99
C ARG A 46 -7.84 -5.08 -6.75
N TRP A 47 -8.75 -4.14 -6.53
CA TRP A 47 -8.62 -2.80 -7.08
C TRP A 47 -7.82 -1.94 -6.10
N PHE A 48 -6.67 -1.44 -6.53
CA PHE A 48 -5.78 -0.63 -5.73
C PHE A 48 -5.99 0.85 -6.00
N VAL A 49 -5.80 1.65 -4.95
CA VAL A 49 -5.81 3.10 -4.99
C VAL A 49 -4.60 3.61 -4.22
N LEU A 50 -3.77 4.42 -4.87
CA LEU A 50 -2.70 5.18 -4.24
C LEU A 50 -3.16 6.63 -4.07
N LYS A 51 -3.20 7.12 -2.83
CA LYS A 51 -3.59 8.50 -2.53
C LYS A 51 -3.02 8.96 -1.19
N ARG A 52 -2.41 10.15 -1.15
CA ARG A 52 -1.91 10.82 0.07
C ARG A 52 -0.99 9.91 0.89
N GLY A 53 -0.06 9.22 0.23
CA GLY A 53 0.89 8.34 0.90
C GLY A 53 0.29 7.05 1.46
N LYS A 54 -0.95 6.72 1.11
CA LYS A 54 -1.58 5.43 1.42
C LYS A 54 -1.83 4.63 0.16
N LEU A 55 -1.48 3.34 0.21
CA LEU A 55 -1.88 2.36 -0.78
C LEU A 55 -3.00 1.51 -0.19
N LEU A 56 -4.20 1.66 -0.72
CA LEU A 56 -5.42 0.98 -0.29
C LEU A 56 -5.85 -0.03 -1.36
N TRP A 57 -6.56 -1.09 -0.95
CA TRP A 57 -7.17 -2.01 -1.91
C TRP A 57 -8.58 -2.43 -1.54
N PHE A 58 -9.39 -2.64 -2.57
CA PHE A 58 -10.82 -2.95 -2.48
C PHE A 58 -11.12 -4.24 -3.21
N LYS A 59 -12.32 -4.78 -2.98
CA LYS A 59 -12.79 -5.98 -3.70
C LYS A 59 -12.79 -5.73 -5.21
N ASP A 60 -13.25 -4.56 -5.62
CA ASP A 60 -13.41 -4.14 -7.00
C ASP A 60 -13.41 -2.60 -7.12
N GLN A 61 -13.45 -2.09 -8.34
CA GLN A 61 -13.45 -0.66 -8.65
C GLN A 61 -14.69 0.05 -8.08
N ALA A 62 -15.87 -0.55 -8.22
CA ALA A 62 -17.12 0.03 -7.71
C ALA A 62 -17.07 0.25 -6.19
N ALA A 63 -16.48 -0.70 -5.44
CA ALA A 63 -16.24 -0.54 -4.02
C ALA A 63 -15.25 0.59 -3.70
N ALA A 64 -14.28 0.88 -4.56
CA ALA A 64 -13.34 1.99 -4.35
C ALA A 64 -13.94 3.37 -4.69
N GLU A 65 -14.90 3.42 -5.61
CA GLU A 65 -15.60 4.65 -5.99
C GLU A 65 -16.75 5.00 -5.03
N THR A 66 -17.20 4.01 -4.23
CA THR A 66 -18.27 4.20 -3.25
C THR A 66 -17.77 4.92 -2.00
N ARG A 67 -18.37 6.09 -1.71
CA ARG A 67 -18.11 6.84 -0.46
C ARG A 67 -18.46 5.99 0.76
N GLY A 68 -17.59 6.01 1.78
CA GLY A 68 -17.78 5.25 3.02
C GLY A 68 -17.48 3.75 2.90
N SER A 69 -17.04 3.27 1.74
CA SER A 69 -16.58 1.90 1.58
C SER A 69 -15.35 1.61 2.44
N THR A 70 -15.28 0.40 3.00
CA THR A 70 -14.15 -0.05 3.81
C THR A 70 -13.12 -0.74 2.91
N PRO A 71 -11.86 -0.27 2.87
CA PRO A 71 -10.80 -0.99 2.18
C PRO A 71 -10.61 -2.39 2.79
N ARG A 72 -10.13 -3.32 1.97
CA ARG A 72 -9.71 -4.66 2.41
C ARG A 72 -8.31 -4.66 3.03
N GLY A 73 -7.61 -3.54 2.96
CA GLY A 73 -6.37 -3.27 3.67
C GLY A 73 -5.75 -1.97 3.19
N VAL A 74 -4.82 -1.47 3.98
CA VAL A 74 -4.11 -0.21 3.76
C VAL A 74 -2.68 -0.38 4.24
N ILE A 75 -1.74 0.26 3.55
CA ILE A 75 -0.39 0.49 4.04
C ILE A 75 -0.01 1.96 3.86
N SER A 76 0.82 2.46 4.77
CA SER A 76 1.53 3.74 4.59
C SER A 76 2.74 3.51 3.70
N VAL A 77 2.80 4.14 2.53
CA VAL A 77 4.00 4.00 1.69
C VAL A 77 5.19 4.79 2.24
N GLY A 78 4.97 5.78 3.11
CA GLY A 78 6.05 6.49 3.81
C GLY A 78 6.89 5.60 4.73
N ASP A 79 6.36 4.44 5.14
CA ASP A 79 7.08 3.44 5.96
C ASP A 79 7.76 2.35 5.10
N CYS A 80 7.57 2.40 3.77
CA CYS A 80 8.15 1.45 2.85
C CYS A 80 9.58 1.89 2.45
N LEU A 81 10.47 0.91 2.34
CA LEU A 81 11.88 1.11 2.02
C LEU A 81 12.15 0.99 0.52
N THR A 82 11.51 0.02 -0.15
CA THR A 82 11.74 -0.23 -1.57
C THR A 82 10.47 -0.61 -2.32
N VAL A 83 10.46 -0.31 -3.62
CA VAL A 83 9.56 -0.91 -4.61
C VAL A 83 10.38 -1.32 -5.83
N LYS A 84 10.27 -2.58 -6.27
CA LYS A 84 11.09 -3.13 -7.36
C LYS A 84 10.46 -4.37 -7.99
N GLY A 85 10.95 -4.76 -9.17
CA GLY A 85 10.60 -6.05 -9.81
C GLY A 85 10.89 -7.24 -8.90
N ALA A 86 10.05 -8.27 -9.00
CA ALA A 86 10.07 -9.47 -8.17
C ALA A 86 9.78 -10.75 -8.98
N GLU A 87 9.94 -10.70 -10.30
CA GLU A 87 9.64 -11.78 -11.22
C GLU A 87 10.37 -13.07 -10.83
N ASP A 88 11.68 -12.97 -10.55
CA ASP A 88 12.52 -14.10 -10.14
C ASP A 88 12.24 -14.56 -8.70
N VAL A 89 11.69 -13.67 -7.85
CA VAL A 89 11.42 -13.96 -6.44
C VAL A 89 10.17 -14.82 -6.29
N VAL A 90 9.11 -14.49 -7.02
CA VAL A 90 7.83 -15.21 -6.94
C VAL A 90 7.53 -16.09 -8.15
N ASN A 91 8.44 -16.14 -9.13
CA ASN A 91 8.29 -16.87 -10.39
C ASN A 91 6.97 -16.54 -11.11
N LYS A 92 6.71 -15.24 -11.27
CA LYS A 92 5.52 -14.71 -11.97
C LYS A 92 5.90 -13.54 -12.87
N PRO A 93 5.44 -13.51 -14.13
CA PRO A 93 5.66 -12.36 -14.99
C PRO A 93 4.97 -11.13 -14.42
N PHE A 94 5.56 -9.96 -14.68
CA PHE A 94 5.04 -8.66 -14.27
C PHE A 94 4.89 -8.50 -12.75
N ALA A 95 5.65 -9.27 -11.99
CA ALA A 95 5.62 -9.23 -10.53
C ALA A 95 6.51 -8.11 -10.00
N PHE A 96 6.07 -7.48 -8.92
CA PHE A 96 6.86 -6.51 -8.19
C PHE A 96 6.58 -6.62 -6.69
N GLU A 97 7.50 -6.12 -5.88
CA GLU A 97 7.39 -6.10 -4.44
C GLU A 97 7.41 -4.68 -3.88
N VAL A 98 6.75 -4.50 -2.74
CA VAL A 98 6.88 -3.32 -1.88
C VAL A 98 7.32 -3.81 -0.50
N SER A 99 8.50 -3.38 -0.07
CA SER A 99 9.08 -3.79 1.21
C SER A 99 9.01 -2.66 2.25
N SER A 100 8.79 -3.04 3.50
CA SER A 100 8.99 -2.21 4.69
C SER A 100 10.05 -2.86 5.58
N GLY A 101 10.36 -2.25 6.73
CA GLY A 101 11.26 -2.87 7.71
C GLY A 101 10.72 -4.16 8.36
N SER A 102 9.42 -4.45 8.22
CA SER A 102 8.77 -5.58 8.90
C SER A 102 8.06 -6.57 7.97
N TYR A 103 7.77 -6.18 6.73
CA TYR A 103 7.06 -7.05 5.79
C TYR A 103 7.42 -6.73 4.33
N THR A 104 7.19 -7.72 3.45
CA THR A 104 7.23 -7.54 2.01
C THR A 104 5.92 -7.98 1.40
N LEU A 105 5.32 -7.12 0.58
CA LEU A 105 4.11 -7.43 -0.19
C LEU A 105 4.49 -7.70 -1.65
N PHE A 106 3.86 -8.70 -2.24
CA PHE A 106 4.05 -9.07 -3.64
C PHE A 106 2.78 -8.84 -4.45
N PHE A 107 2.97 -8.28 -5.64
CA PHE A 107 1.93 -7.94 -6.60
C PHE A 107 2.29 -8.47 -7.98
N VAL A 108 1.26 -8.70 -8.80
CA VAL A 108 1.37 -8.99 -10.23
C VAL A 108 0.45 -8.03 -10.97
N ALA A 109 1.02 -7.29 -11.93
CA ALA A 109 0.29 -6.43 -12.84
C ALA A 109 -0.19 -7.22 -14.08
N ASP A 110 -1.13 -6.64 -14.84
CA ASP A 110 -1.66 -7.30 -16.05
C ASP A 110 -0.66 -7.30 -17.22
N ASN A 111 0.31 -6.39 -17.22
CA ASN A 111 1.38 -6.30 -18.22
C ASN A 111 2.57 -5.50 -17.67
N ASP A 112 3.67 -5.47 -18.44
CA ASP A 112 4.91 -4.82 -18.06
C ASP A 112 4.77 -3.29 -17.89
N LYS A 113 4.01 -2.63 -18.78
CA LYS A 113 3.76 -1.19 -18.66
C LYS A 113 3.06 -0.87 -17.34
N GLU A 114 2.02 -1.60 -16.98
CA GLU A 114 1.30 -1.41 -15.71
C GLU A 114 2.21 -1.68 -14.50
N LYS A 115 3.08 -2.70 -14.57
CA LYS A 115 4.08 -2.97 -13.54
C LYS A 115 4.98 -1.76 -13.32
N GLU A 116 5.62 -1.26 -14.37
CA GLU A 116 6.52 -0.10 -14.31
C GLU A 116 5.80 1.15 -13.81
N ASP A 117 4.58 1.36 -14.28
CA ASP A 117 3.71 2.45 -13.88
C ASP A 117 3.37 2.44 -12.38
N TRP A 118 3.08 1.25 -11.82
CA TRP A 118 2.87 1.06 -10.38
C TRP A 118 4.15 1.28 -9.58
N ILE A 119 5.27 0.69 -10.00
CA ILE A 119 6.60 0.87 -9.37
C ILE A 119 6.93 2.37 -9.30
N ASN A 120 6.81 3.08 -10.41
CA ASN A 120 7.12 4.51 -10.49
C ASN A 120 6.19 5.38 -9.63
N SER A 121 4.92 5.04 -9.54
CA SER A 121 3.95 5.83 -8.76
C SER A 121 4.11 5.60 -7.27
N ILE A 122 4.28 4.35 -6.86
CA ILE A 122 4.58 4.00 -5.46
C ILE A 122 5.93 4.59 -5.06
N GLY A 123 6.97 4.44 -5.90
CA GLY A 123 8.32 4.96 -5.61
C GLY A 123 8.32 6.48 -5.39
N ARG A 124 7.62 7.24 -6.25
CA ARG A 124 7.43 8.69 -6.04
C ARG A 124 6.70 9.00 -4.73
N SER A 125 5.66 8.24 -4.41
CA SER A 125 4.86 8.44 -3.20
C SER A 125 5.64 8.08 -1.93
N ILE A 126 6.51 7.05 -1.97
CA ILE A 126 7.47 6.73 -0.89
C ILE A 126 8.37 7.94 -0.63
N VAL A 127 9.01 8.49 -1.66
CA VAL A 127 9.92 9.64 -1.50
C VAL A 127 9.19 10.85 -0.94
N GLN A 128 8.00 11.17 -1.47
CA GLN A 128 7.20 12.32 -1.04
C GLN A 128 6.71 12.23 0.42
N HIS A 129 6.48 11.02 0.93
CA HIS A 129 5.88 10.80 2.24
C HIS A 129 6.84 10.15 3.25
N SER A 130 8.08 9.87 2.85
CA SER A 130 9.14 9.44 3.76
C SER A 130 9.40 10.58 4.74
N ARG A 131 9.27 10.30 6.05
CA ARG A 131 9.56 11.30 7.08
C ARG A 131 11.04 11.67 6.97
N SER A 132 11.34 12.95 6.79
CA SER A 132 12.68 13.44 7.18
C SER A 132 12.77 13.20 8.68
N VAL A 133 13.69 12.34 9.12
CA VAL A 133 13.95 12.01 10.53
C VAL A 133 14.37 13.25 11.35
N THR A 134 14.44 14.44 10.74
CA THR A 134 15.00 15.67 11.32
C THR A 134 14.07 16.44 12.26
N ASP A 135 12.79 16.10 12.37
CA ASP A 135 11.84 16.88 13.21
C ASP A 135 11.76 16.39 14.67
N SER A 136 12.46 15.32 15.05
CA SER A 136 12.40 14.71 16.39
C SER A 136 13.67 14.83 17.22
N GLU A 137 14.73 15.47 16.71
CA GLU A 137 16.00 15.65 17.43
C GLU A 137 16.42 17.13 17.56
N VAL A 138 15.47 18.04 17.83
CA VAL A 138 15.84 19.30 18.50
C VAL A 138 16.14 18.93 19.96
N LEU A 139 17.35 18.43 20.19
CA LEU A 139 17.91 18.35 21.54
C LEU A 139 17.98 19.77 22.08
N ASP A 140 17.20 20.05 23.12
CA ASP A 140 17.33 21.23 23.96
C ASP A 140 18.75 21.25 24.56
N TYR A 141 19.70 21.79 23.81
CA TYR A 141 21.03 22.14 24.31
C TYR A 141 20.87 23.35 25.25
N ASP A 142 20.54 23.01 26.49
CA ASP A 142 20.96 23.63 27.75
C ASP A 142 21.53 25.07 27.61
N HIS A 143 20.66 26.07 27.68
CA HIS A 143 21.05 27.43 28.05
C HIS A 143 20.79 27.65 29.54
N LYS A 144 21.61 27.00 30.37
CA LYS A 144 21.85 27.47 31.75
C LYS A 144 23.06 28.41 31.74
N ARG A 145 22.78 29.70 31.92
CA ARG A 145 23.70 30.68 32.49
C ARG A 145 23.07 31.28 33.73
#